data_AF-A0A928KLB1-F1
#
_entry.id   AF-A0A928KLB1-F1
#
_cell.length_a   1.000
_cell.length_b   1.000
_cell.length_c   1.000
_cell.angle_alpha   90.00
_cell.angle_beta   90.00
_cell.angle_gamma   90.00
#
_symmetry.space_group_name_H-M   'P 1'
#
loop_
_entity.id
_entity.type
_entity.pdbx_description
1 polymer ?
#
loop_
_entity_poly.entity_id
_entity_poly.type
_entity_poly.pdbx_seq_one_letter_code
_entity_poly.pdbx_strand_id
1 'polypeptide(L)'
;MADKEKKGFRPGAYAVCVGIVMAVVLVLLTIFAYTTRYTAFSPEKVAQSYVDGIVQTGDGYNSYKTTLVSKNGKLKYGDFIRKAYMIAYVNDGDDVKQADFVGKGNEEEQKAIDTVYSTMYDYYVELLKTYGWDDYDSMFTKYFDKLVEVRHAVYGDEYMSMEYMFGALEANVQTYADSLTGTEEVLAADNKTVLAEATQGAYQKMLGKDYKITCTVTDCKEYTADETKAYVEQYKARITPVAESGEGRADALGVTDVDEKNKNKTAMVDTFAALNHADEIESVAEVTVAVKDESGKIDLTQTVFVVKIGRSWYVDNTNISTRPLYLAQ
;
A
#
# COMPACT_ATOMS: atom_id res chain seq x y z
N MET A 1 -5.00 -37.39 44.86
CA MET A 1 -5.35 -37.61 43.44
C MET A 1 -5.87 -36.29 42.92
N ALA A 2 -5.06 -35.60 42.12
CA ALA A 2 -5.42 -34.33 41.50
C ALA A 2 -5.88 -34.63 40.08
N ASP A 3 -7.15 -34.37 39.79
CA ASP A 3 -7.70 -34.43 38.44
C ASP A 3 -7.21 -33.19 37.65
N LYS A 4 -6.45 -33.44 36.58
CA LYS A 4 -6.07 -32.42 35.59
C LYS A 4 -7.22 -32.27 34.60
N GLU A 5 -7.92 -31.14 34.64
CA GLU A 5 -8.84 -30.74 33.56
C GLU A 5 -8.08 -30.61 32.22
N LYS A 6 -8.54 -31.35 31.22
CA LYS A 6 -8.10 -31.22 29.83
C LYS A 6 -8.73 -29.97 29.22
N LYS A 7 -7.92 -28.96 28.88
CA LYS A 7 -8.32 -27.82 28.05
C LYS A 7 -8.56 -28.28 26.61
N GLY A 8 -9.79 -28.66 26.29
CA GLY A 8 -10.25 -28.93 24.92
C GLY A 8 -10.58 -27.63 24.19
N PHE A 9 -9.98 -27.43 23.02
CA PHE A 9 -10.29 -26.37 22.06
C PHE A 9 -11.81 -26.33 21.75
N ARG A 10 -12.45 -25.17 21.89
CA ARG A 10 -13.89 -24.99 21.64
C ARG A 10 -14.11 -24.23 20.30
N PRO A 11 -14.33 -24.94 19.18
CA PRO A 11 -14.40 -24.34 17.84
C PRO A 11 -15.60 -23.42 17.58
N GLY A 12 -16.65 -23.45 18.42
CA GLY A 12 -17.89 -22.70 18.21
C GLY A 12 -17.82 -21.18 18.50
N ALA A 13 -16.86 -20.70 19.31
CA ALA A 13 -16.76 -19.28 19.68
C ALA A 13 -15.94 -18.45 18.66
N TYR A 14 -14.93 -19.06 18.03
CA TYR A 14 -14.13 -18.43 16.97
C TYR A 14 -14.95 -18.21 15.69
N ALA A 15 -15.87 -19.13 15.35
CA ALA A 15 -16.70 -19.00 14.15
C ALA A 15 -17.70 -17.83 14.20
N VAL A 16 -18.22 -17.48 15.39
CA VAL A 16 -19.19 -16.38 15.55
C VAL A 16 -18.50 -15.01 15.60
N CYS A 17 -17.32 -14.92 16.24
CA CYS A 17 -16.56 -13.67 16.31
C CYS A 17 -15.93 -13.29 14.96
N VAL A 18 -15.37 -14.27 14.23
CA VAL A 18 -14.93 -14.07 12.84
C VAL A 18 -16.12 -13.68 11.97
N GLY A 19 -17.30 -14.26 12.17
CA GLY A 19 -18.51 -13.91 11.41
C GLY A 19 -18.98 -12.45 11.61
N ILE A 20 -18.95 -11.92 12.83
CA ILE A 20 -19.39 -10.54 13.13
C ILE A 20 -18.33 -9.51 12.68
N VAL A 21 -17.04 -9.76 12.93
CA VAL A 21 -15.95 -8.90 12.45
C VAL A 21 -15.96 -8.88 10.91
N MET A 22 -16.11 -10.03 10.26
CA MET A 22 -16.22 -10.11 8.80
C MET A 22 -17.46 -9.37 8.28
N ALA A 23 -18.59 -9.38 8.97
CA ALA A 23 -19.78 -8.63 8.55
C ALA A 23 -19.58 -7.11 8.65
N VAL A 24 -18.96 -6.62 9.73
CA VAL A 24 -18.62 -5.19 9.87
C VAL A 24 -17.57 -4.79 8.84
N VAL A 25 -16.52 -5.60 8.64
CA VAL A 25 -15.53 -5.40 7.59
C VAL A 25 -16.19 -5.42 6.21
N LEU A 26 -17.13 -6.33 5.92
CA LEU A 26 -17.86 -6.37 4.66
C LEU A 26 -18.76 -5.14 4.45
N VAL A 27 -19.42 -4.63 5.49
CA VAL A 27 -20.23 -3.40 5.43
C VAL A 27 -19.33 -2.18 5.21
N LEU A 28 -18.20 -2.10 5.92
CA LEU A 28 -17.20 -1.04 5.72
C LEU A 28 -16.58 -1.14 4.32
N LEU A 29 -16.27 -2.34 3.83
CA LEU A 29 -15.79 -2.59 2.47
C LEU A 29 -16.82 -2.23 1.41
N THR A 30 -18.13 -2.44 1.67
CA THR A 30 -19.18 -2.02 0.72
C THR A 30 -19.36 -0.51 0.73
N ILE A 31 -19.41 0.14 1.89
CA ILE A 31 -19.46 1.61 1.98
C ILE A 31 -18.22 2.21 1.31
N PHE A 32 -17.02 1.68 1.61
CA PHE A 32 -15.76 2.07 0.99
C PHE A 32 -15.76 1.86 -0.53
N ALA A 33 -16.24 0.71 -1.02
CA ALA A 33 -16.34 0.44 -2.46
C ALA A 33 -17.33 1.39 -3.15
N TYR A 34 -18.44 1.73 -2.49
CA TYR A 34 -19.42 2.71 -2.99
C TYR A 34 -18.85 4.12 -3.00
N THR A 35 -18.22 4.58 -1.92
CA THR A 35 -17.60 5.93 -1.86
C THR A 35 -16.47 6.05 -2.86
N THR A 36 -15.59 5.05 -2.98
CA THR A 36 -14.48 5.04 -3.96
C THR A 36 -14.99 5.17 -5.40
N ARG A 37 -16.09 4.50 -5.76
CA ARG A 37 -16.71 4.65 -7.08
C ARG A 37 -17.23 6.07 -7.32
N TYR A 38 -17.83 6.71 -6.33
CA TYR A 38 -18.28 8.10 -6.46
C TYR A 38 -17.13 9.11 -6.46
N THR A 39 -16.05 8.82 -5.72
CA THR A 39 -14.82 9.62 -5.70
C THR A 39 -14.24 9.72 -7.10
N ALA A 40 -14.13 8.60 -7.82
CA ALA A 40 -13.53 8.55 -9.16
C ALA A 40 -14.23 9.43 -10.22
N PHE A 41 -15.48 9.89 -10.01
CA PHE A 41 -16.20 10.71 -10.99
C PHE A 41 -15.96 12.23 -10.85
N SER A 42 -15.21 12.67 -9.84
CA SER A 42 -14.93 14.10 -9.60
C SER A 42 -13.43 14.33 -9.39
N PRO A 43 -12.82 15.29 -10.12
CA PRO A 43 -11.41 15.61 -9.95
C PRO A 43 -11.12 16.09 -8.52
N GLU A 44 -12.02 16.89 -7.93
CA GLU A 44 -11.92 17.40 -6.57
C GLU A 44 -11.88 16.27 -5.54
N LYS A 45 -12.80 15.31 -5.65
CA LYS A 45 -12.88 14.18 -4.71
C LYS A 45 -11.68 13.26 -4.84
N VAL A 46 -11.19 13.00 -6.07
CA VAL A 46 -9.98 12.20 -6.29
C VAL A 46 -8.77 12.85 -5.65
N ALA A 47 -8.55 14.15 -5.91
CA ALA A 47 -7.43 14.88 -5.32
C ALA A 47 -7.53 14.96 -3.79
N GLN A 48 -8.72 15.26 -3.26
CA GLN A 48 -8.96 15.30 -1.82
C GLN A 48 -8.70 13.93 -1.17
N SER A 49 -9.21 12.84 -1.76
CA SER A 49 -9.00 11.48 -1.24
C SER A 49 -7.54 11.05 -1.28
N TYR A 50 -6.79 11.48 -2.29
CA TYR A 50 -5.35 11.22 -2.39
C TYR A 50 -4.58 11.92 -1.25
N VAL A 51 -4.82 13.21 -1.05
CA VAL A 51 -4.17 13.99 0.01
C VAL A 51 -4.60 13.50 1.39
N ASP A 52 -5.90 13.25 1.59
CA ASP A 52 -6.46 12.70 2.83
C ASP A 52 -5.84 11.34 3.18
N GLY A 53 -5.74 10.44 2.20
CA GLY A 53 -5.10 9.14 2.39
C GLY A 53 -3.63 9.22 2.82
N ILE A 54 -2.93 10.31 2.54
CA ILE A 54 -1.56 10.53 3.00
C ILE A 54 -1.55 11.13 4.40
N VAL A 55 -2.30 12.21 4.65
CA VAL A 55 -2.17 12.95 5.92
C VAL A 55 -2.89 12.29 7.10
N GLN A 56 -3.89 11.44 6.86
CA GLN A 56 -4.65 10.80 7.94
C GLN A 56 -3.89 9.65 8.60
N THR A 57 -3.24 8.81 7.78
CA THR A 57 -2.48 7.64 8.26
C THR A 57 -0.98 7.85 8.21
N GLY A 58 -0.51 8.81 7.39
CA GLY A 58 0.91 9.03 7.13
C GLY A 58 1.59 7.92 6.32
N ASP A 59 0.85 6.87 5.94
CA ASP A 59 1.43 5.69 5.32
C ASP A 59 1.77 5.89 3.85
N GLY A 60 1.05 6.76 3.14
CA GLY A 60 1.25 7.09 1.71
C GLY A 60 1.01 5.94 0.70
N TYR A 61 1.17 4.68 1.11
CA TYR A 61 0.93 3.48 0.30
C TYR A 61 -0.53 3.41 -0.19
N ASN A 62 -1.48 3.70 0.69
CA ASN A 62 -2.89 3.53 0.36
C ASN A 62 -3.42 4.59 -0.62
N SER A 63 -2.78 5.76 -0.69
CA SER A 63 -3.19 6.84 -1.62
C SER A 63 -2.96 6.44 -3.08
N TYR A 64 -2.03 5.53 -3.36
CA TYR A 64 -1.75 5.02 -4.70
C TYR A 64 -2.95 4.31 -5.33
N LYS A 65 -3.92 3.86 -4.54
CA LYS A 65 -5.18 3.28 -5.03
C LYS A 65 -6.00 4.27 -5.88
N THR A 66 -5.77 5.58 -5.78
CA THR A 66 -6.46 6.61 -6.60
C THR A 66 -5.59 7.18 -7.73
N THR A 67 -4.40 6.62 -7.97
CA THR A 67 -3.44 7.11 -8.99
C THR A 67 -3.57 6.36 -10.32
N LEU A 68 -2.86 6.83 -11.35
CA LEU A 68 -2.77 6.12 -12.64
C LEU A 68 -2.20 4.71 -12.51
N VAL A 69 -1.36 4.43 -11.52
CA VAL A 69 -0.86 3.07 -11.25
C VAL A 69 -2.00 2.07 -10.98
N SER A 70 -3.14 2.53 -10.44
CA SER A 70 -4.31 1.68 -10.15
C SER A 70 -5.33 1.59 -11.30
N LYS A 71 -5.20 2.42 -12.35
CA LYS A 71 -6.15 2.52 -13.48
C LYS A 71 -6.22 1.24 -14.29
N ASN A 72 -5.14 0.48 -14.29
CA ASN A 72 -4.92 -0.63 -15.19
C ASN A 72 -6.09 -1.62 -15.06
N GLY A 73 -7.04 -1.61 -16.00
CA GLY A 73 -8.29 -2.39 -15.92
C GLY A 73 -8.07 -3.91 -15.90
N LYS A 74 -6.80 -4.34 -16.00
CA LYS A 74 -6.31 -5.71 -15.91
C LYS A 74 -5.45 -5.99 -14.66
N LEU A 75 -5.03 -4.98 -13.91
CA LEU A 75 -4.16 -5.09 -12.73
C LEU A 75 -4.68 -4.17 -11.62
N LYS A 76 -5.15 -4.75 -10.51
CA LYS A 76 -5.35 -3.97 -9.28
C LYS A 76 -3.99 -3.42 -8.82
N TYR A 77 -3.95 -2.37 -8.00
CA TYR A 77 -2.68 -1.84 -7.47
C TYR A 77 -1.77 -2.94 -6.88
N GLY A 78 -2.34 -3.90 -6.16
CA GLY A 78 -1.59 -5.07 -5.67
C GLY A 78 -1.03 -5.97 -6.78
N ASP A 79 -1.73 -6.11 -7.91
CA ASP A 79 -1.25 -6.90 -9.06
C ASP A 79 -0.10 -6.20 -9.79
N PHE A 80 -0.12 -4.86 -9.84
CA PHE A 80 1.02 -4.08 -10.30
C PHE A 80 2.25 -4.39 -9.44
N ILE A 81 2.14 -4.30 -8.11
CA ILE A 81 3.26 -4.60 -7.19
C ILE A 81 3.76 -6.03 -7.40
N ARG A 82 2.84 -7.01 -7.45
CA ARG A 82 3.18 -8.42 -7.63
C ARG A 82 3.98 -8.68 -8.91
N LYS A 83 3.52 -8.14 -10.04
CA LYS A 83 4.13 -8.41 -11.35
C LYS A 83 5.36 -7.55 -11.64
N ALA A 84 5.39 -6.31 -11.17
CA ALA A 84 6.50 -5.39 -11.40
C ALA A 84 7.65 -5.57 -10.40
N TYR A 85 7.36 -5.99 -9.16
CA TYR A 85 8.35 -5.96 -8.08
C TYR A 85 8.50 -7.28 -7.32
N MET A 86 7.53 -8.20 -7.32
CA MET A 86 7.66 -9.45 -6.54
C MET A 86 8.02 -10.66 -7.39
N ILE A 87 7.58 -10.70 -8.65
CA ILE A 87 7.66 -11.90 -9.50
C ILE A 87 9.07 -12.46 -9.66
N ALA A 88 10.09 -11.60 -9.58
CA ALA A 88 11.50 -11.97 -9.67
C ALA A 88 11.98 -12.79 -8.46
N TYR A 89 11.31 -12.66 -7.32
CA TYR A 89 11.72 -13.28 -6.06
C TYR A 89 10.86 -14.49 -5.69
N VAL A 90 9.86 -14.85 -6.50
CA VAL A 90 9.00 -15.99 -6.23
C VAL A 90 9.80 -17.28 -6.41
N ASN A 91 9.79 -18.11 -5.38
CA ASN A 91 10.40 -19.42 -5.32
C ASN A 91 9.52 -20.35 -4.47
N ASP A 92 8.34 -20.69 -4.98
CA ASP A 92 7.31 -21.46 -4.28
C ASP A 92 6.91 -22.76 -5.00
N GLY A 93 7.79 -23.26 -5.87
CA GLY A 93 7.59 -24.53 -6.58
C GLY A 93 7.52 -25.74 -5.64
N ASP A 94 6.88 -26.82 -6.13
CA ASP A 94 6.65 -28.05 -5.36
C ASP A 94 7.95 -28.71 -4.84
N ASP A 95 9.09 -28.44 -5.47
CA ASP A 95 10.42 -28.95 -5.12
C ASP A 95 11.17 -28.06 -4.12
N VAL A 96 10.67 -26.85 -3.84
CA VAL A 96 11.28 -25.91 -2.91
C VAL A 96 10.85 -26.23 -1.48
N LYS A 97 11.82 -26.60 -0.64
CA LYS A 97 11.55 -26.90 0.77
C LYS A 97 11.41 -25.62 1.58
N GLN A 98 10.31 -25.54 2.33
CA GLN A 98 10.16 -24.61 3.44
C GLN A 98 10.87 -25.16 4.69
N ALA A 99 11.24 -24.26 5.59
CA ALA A 99 11.72 -24.61 6.91
C ALA A 99 10.67 -25.47 7.64
N ASP A 100 11.14 -26.49 8.36
CA ASP A 100 10.28 -27.50 8.98
C ASP A 100 9.26 -26.91 9.97
N PHE A 101 9.50 -25.72 10.51
CA PHE A 101 8.59 -25.08 11.46
C PHE A 101 7.39 -24.37 10.80
N VAL A 102 7.43 -24.10 9.50
CA VAL A 102 6.41 -23.34 8.75
C VAL A 102 5.11 -24.13 8.59
N GLY A 103 3.97 -23.43 8.66
CA GLY A 103 2.63 -24.00 8.49
C GLY A 103 2.12 -24.78 9.71
N LYS A 104 2.83 -24.70 10.84
CA LYS A 104 2.49 -25.43 12.06
C LYS A 104 1.72 -24.57 13.08
N GLY A 105 1.71 -23.25 12.90
CA GLY A 105 1.07 -22.31 13.83
C GLY A 105 1.70 -22.39 15.23
N ASN A 106 3.00 -22.66 15.30
CA ASN A 106 3.72 -22.85 16.54
C ASN A 106 4.46 -21.57 16.97
N GLU A 107 5.01 -21.56 18.20
CA GLU A 107 5.74 -20.41 18.72
C GLU A 107 7.04 -20.10 17.94
N GLU A 108 7.64 -21.09 17.29
CA GLU A 108 8.87 -20.92 16.51
C GLU A 108 8.59 -20.15 15.21
N GLU A 109 7.52 -20.53 14.51
CA GLU A 109 7.01 -19.83 13.33
C GLU A 109 6.62 -18.39 13.66
N GLN A 110 5.90 -18.17 14.76
CA GLN A 110 5.54 -16.81 15.18
C GLN A 110 6.78 -15.96 15.47
N LYS A 111 7.77 -16.50 16.20
CA LYS A 111 9.03 -15.78 16.47
C LYS A 111 9.81 -15.46 15.20
N ALA A 112 9.79 -16.36 14.21
CA ALA A 112 10.44 -16.13 12.92
C ALA A 112 9.75 -14.98 12.15
N ILE A 113 8.42 -15.00 12.08
CA ILE A 113 7.61 -13.92 11.48
C ILE A 113 7.92 -12.59 12.18
N ASP A 114 7.83 -12.55 13.51
CA ASP A 114 8.08 -11.33 14.30
C ASP A 114 9.49 -10.79 14.06
N THR A 115 10.50 -11.67 13.99
CA THR A 115 11.90 -11.28 13.74
C THR A 115 12.08 -10.68 12.34
N VAL A 116 11.49 -11.29 11.30
CA VAL A 116 11.56 -10.73 9.95
C VAL A 116 10.85 -9.38 9.90
N TYR A 117 9.63 -9.29 10.44
CA TYR A 117 8.82 -8.08 10.35
C TYR A 117 9.48 -6.94 11.13
N SER A 118 10.00 -7.17 12.34
CA SER A 118 10.70 -6.13 13.10
C SER A 118 11.98 -5.66 12.40
N THR A 119 12.76 -6.57 11.82
CA THR A 119 13.99 -6.22 11.09
C THR A 119 13.67 -5.42 9.83
N MET A 120 12.61 -5.80 9.12
CA MET A 120 12.18 -5.12 7.90
C MET A 120 11.49 -3.78 8.20
N TYR A 121 10.88 -3.62 9.38
CA TYR A 121 10.26 -2.36 9.78
C TYR A 121 11.28 -1.21 9.87
N ASP A 122 12.43 -1.44 10.52
CA ASP A 122 13.48 -0.42 10.61
C ASP A 122 13.98 0.00 9.23
N TYR A 123 14.16 -0.97 8.33
CA TYR A 123 14.58 -0.71 6.95
C TYR A 123 13.47 -0.01 6.15
N TYR A 124 12.22 -0.40 6.33
CA TYR A 124 11.07 0.27 5.71
C TYR A 124 11.01 1.75 6.08
N VAL A 125 11.22 2.09 7.36
CA VAL A 125 11.29 3.48 7.83
C VAL A 125 12.46 4.24 7.19
N GLU A 126 13.62 3.60 7.01
CA GLU A 126 14.76 4.19 6.30
C GLU A 126 14.43 4.49 4.83
N LEU A 127 13.79 3.54 4.15
CA LEU A 127 13.36 3.71 2.76
C LEU A 127 12.34 4.84 2.62
N LEU A 128 11.34 4.92 3.52
CA LEU A 128 10.39 6.03 3.54
C LEU A 128 11.06 7.40 3.73
N LYS A 129 12.08 7.49 4.59
CA LYS A 129 12.82 8.74 4.79
C LYS A 129 13.65 9.15 3.57
N THR A 130 14.22 8.15 2.89
CA THR A 130 15.15 8.32 1.78
C THR A 130 14.42 8.60 0.46
N TYR A 131 13.46 7.74 0.11
CA TYR A 131 12.74 7.75 -1.16
C TYR A 131 11.32 8.28 -1.00
N GLY A 132 10.69 7.99 0.13
CA GLY A 132 9.27 8.21 0.33
C GLY A 132 8.44 7.43 -0.69
N TRP A 133 7.18 7.82 -0.84
CA TRP A 133 6.33 7.24 -1.88
C TRP A 133 6.41 7.96 -3.22
N ASP A 134 7.08 9.11 -3.30
CA ASP A 134 7.31 9.80 -4.57
C ASP A 134 8.23 8.97 -5.50
N ASP A 135 9.19 8.22 -4.92
CA ASP A 135 10.01 7.23 -5.61
C ASP A 135 9.63 5.80 -5.15
N TYR A 136 8.41 5.40 -5.51
CA TYR A 136 7.90 4.06 -5.21
C TYR A 136 8.73 2.94 -5.87
N ASP A 137 9.42 3.24 -6.97
CA ASP A 137 10.25 2.24 -7.67
C ASP A 137 11.44 1.83 -6.79
N SER A 138 12.18 2.80 -6.25
CA SER A 138 13.23 2.53 -5.28
C SER A 138 12.70 1.89 -4.00
N MET A 139 11.55 2.38 -3.50
CA MET A 139 10.90 1.85 -2.29
C MET A 139 10.62 0.35 -2.44
N PHE A 140 9.91 -0.08 -3.49
CA PHE A 140 9.57 -1.49 -3.69
C PHE A 140 10.79 -2.35 -4.02
N THR A 141 11.67 -1.89 -4.93
CA THR A 141 12.85 -2.65 -5.34
C THR A 141 13.70 -3.03 -4.14
N LYS A 142 14.09 -2.02 -3.35
CA LYS A 142 14.98 -2.21 -2.21
C LYS A 142 14.32 -2.99 -1.09
N TYR A 143 13.03 -2.76 -0.87
CA TYR A 143 12.29 -3.47 0.15
C TYR A 143 12.26 -4.98 -0.12
N PHE A 144 11.93 -5.41 -1.35
CA PHE A 144 11.86 -6.84 -1.67
C PHE A 144 13.24 -7.50 -1.77
N ASP A 145 14.25 -6.81 -2.30
CA ASP A 145 15.64 -7.26 -2.23
C ASP A 145 16.03 -7.59 -0.79
N LYS A 146 15.75 -6.65 0.14
CA LYS A 146 16.11 -6.84 1.55
C LYS A 146 15.27 -7.92 2.23
N LEU A 147 13.99 -8.03 1.90
CA LEU A 147 13.10 -9.03 2.47
C LEU A 147 13.57 -10.45 2.17
N VAL A 148 14.06 -10.71 0.96
CA VAL A 148 14.63 -12.01 0.58
C VAL A 148 15.83 -12.35 1.47
N GLU A 149 16.78 -11.42 1.63
CA GLU A 149 17.95 -11.62 2.49
C GLU A 149 17.55 -11.94 3.95
N VAL A 150 16.64 -11.14 4.51
CA VAL A 150 16.22 -11.27 5.92
C VAL A 150 15.44 -12.56 6.12
N ARG A 151 14.53 -12.92 5.22
CA ARG A 151 13.78 -14.17 5.30
C ARG A 151 14.71 -15.36 5.24
N HIS A 152 15.64 -15.39 4.29
CA HIS A 152 16.63 -16.47 4.18
C HIS A 152 17.45 -16.62 5.46
N ALA A 153 17.93 -15.51 6.04
CA ALA A 153 18.71 -15.53 7.27
C ALA A 153 17.93 -16.06 8.49
N VAL A 154 16.62 -15.79 8.57
CA VAL A 154 15.78 -16.20 9.71
C VAL A 154 15.23 -17.61 9.54
N TYR A 155 14.76 -17.97 8.34
CA TYR A 155 14.09 -19.24 8.07
C TYR A 155 15.10 -20.34 7.69
N GLY A 156 16.26 -19.98 7.14
CA GLY A 156 17.26 -20.93 6.68
C GLY A 156 16.80 -21.73 5.44
N ASP A 157 15.85 -21.20 4.69
CA ASP A 157 15.30 -21.82 3.48
C ASP A 157 15.23 -20.80 2.32
N GLU A 158 14.99 -21.29 1.10
CA GLU A 158 14.91 -20.47 -0.13
C GLU A 158 13.47 -20.18 -0.56
N TYR A 159 12.46 -20.69 0.15
CA TYR A 159 11.07 -20.55 -0.23
C TYR A 159 10.64 -19.08 -0.20
N MET A 160 9.92 -18.61 -1.20
CA MET A 160 9.37 -17.26 -1.19
C MET A 160 8.12 -17.20 -2.04
N SER A 161 7.00 -16.76 -1.44
CA SER A 161 5.73 -16.62 -2.14
C SER A 161 5.28 -15.17 -2.20
N MET A 162 4.44 -14.85 -3.17
CA MET A 162 3.82 -13.52 -3.26
C MET A 162 3.00 -13.18 -2.01
N GLU A 163 2.28 -14.15 -1.46
CA GLU A 163 1.49 -13.99 -0.23
C GLU A 163 2.37 -13.57 0.95
N TYR A 164 3.53 -14.22 1.13
CA TYR A 164 4.47 -13.87 2.19
C TYR A 164 5.05 -12.47 2.00
N MET A 165 5.51 -12.14 0.78
CA MET A 165 6.08 -10.83 0.47
C MET A 165 5.07 -9.69 0.68
N PHE A 166 3.83 -9.91 0.25
CA PHE A 166 2.74 -8.94 0.42
C PHE A 166 2.36 -8.78 1.89
N GLY A 167 2.23 -9.89 2.63
CA GLY A 167 1.95 -9.85 4.06
C GLY A 167 3.03 -9.10 4.85
N ALA A 168 4.30 -9.31 4.54
CA ALA A 168 5.40 -8.59 5.19
C ALA A 168 5.35 -7.07 4.88
N LEU A 169 5.12 -6.69 3.62
CA LEU A 169 4.96 -5.29 3.24
C LEU A 169 3.77 -4.64 3.96
N GLU A 170 2.60 -5.26 3.91
CA GLU A 170 1.38 -4.73 4.54
C GLU A 170 1.53 -4.61 6.06
N ALA A 171 2.20 -5.57 6.71
CA ALA A 171 2.49 -5.50 8.13
C ALA A 171 3.36 -4.28 8.49
N ASN A 172 4.39 -3.99 7.70
CA ASN A 172 5.26 -2.84 7.94
C ASN A 172 4.58 -1.50 7.63
N VAL A 173 3.79 -1.44 6.55
CA VAL A 173 2.93 -0.28 6.24
C VAL A 173 1.97 0.00 7.40
N GLN A 174 1.28 -1.03 7.91
CA GLN A 174 0.34 -0.89 9.01
C GLN A 174 1.05 -0.51 10.31
N THR A 175 2.17 -1.16 10.64
CA THR A 175 2.96 -0.84 11.84
C THR A 175 3.42 0.61 11.82
N TYR A 176 3.82 1.11 10.65
CA TYR A 176 4.20 2.52 10.50
C TYR A 176 2.99 3.45 10.67
N ALA A 177 1.86 3.15 10.03
CA ALA A 177 0.62 3.92 10.21
C ALA A 177 0.22 4.01 11.69
N ASP A 178 0.22 2.87 12.38
CA ASP A 178 -0.10 2.77 13.82
C ASP A 178 0.90 3.56 14.68
N SER A 179 2.18 3.61 14.30
CA SER A 179 3.18 4.43 14.99
C SER A 179 2.86 5.94 14.91
N LEU A 180 2.14 6.36 13.87
CA LEU A 180 1.73 7.74 13.63
C LEU A 180 0.39 8.07 14.27
N THR A 181 -0.62 7.21 14.08
CA THR A 181 -2.00 7.47 14.54
C THR A 181 -2.27 6.96 15.95
N GLY A 182 -1.51 5.97 16.42
CA GLY A 182 -1.80 5.21 17.63
C GLY A 182 -2.76 4.06 17.35
N THR A 183 -2.89 3.17 18.33
CA THR A 183 -3.77 1.99 18.27
C THR A 183 -4.87 2.07 19.32
N GLU A 184 -6.00 1.43 19.02
CA GLU A 184 -7.07 1.22 19.99
C GLU A 184 -6.80 -0.01 20.88
N GLU A 185 -7.48 -0.07 22.03
CA GLU A 185 -7.46 -1.24 22.90
C GLU A 185 -8.17 -2.41 22.20
N VAL A 186 -7.48 -3.55 22.09
CA VAL A 186 -8.06 -4.77 21.53
C VAL A 186 -8.54 -5.64 22.68
N LEU A 187 -9.85 -5.88 22.74
CA LEU A 187 -10.48 -6.77 23.71
C LEU A 187 -10.69 -8.17 23.14
N ALA A 188 -10.61 -9.18 23.99
CA ALA A 188 -11.05 -10.53 23.66
C ALA A 188 -12.57 -10.56 23.49
N ALA A 189 -13.07 -11.68 22.96
CA ALA A 189 -14.50 -11.89 22.72
C ALA A 189 -15.40 -11.75 23.98
N ASP A 190 -14.81 -11.78 25.17
CA ASP A 190 -15.52 -11.55 26.44
C ASP A 190 -15.73 -10.05 26.77
N ASN A 191 -15.22 -9.14 25.94
CA ASN A 191 -15.21 -7.68 26.13
C ASN A 191 -14.63 -7.24 27.48
N LYS A 192 -13.71 -8.03 28.05
CA LYS A 192 -13.11 -7.77 29.37
C LYS A 192 -11.62 -8.00 29.38
N THR A 193 -11.16 -9.05 28.71
CA THR A 193 -9.75 -9.40 28.67
C THR A 193 -9.07 -8.53 27.61
N VAL A 194 -8.16 -7.65 28.05
CA VAL A 194 -7.33 -6.84 27.15
C VAL A 194 -6.31 -7.75 26.48
N LEU A 195 -6.36 -7.84 25.15
CA LEU A 195 -5.41 -8.56 24.31
C LEU A 195 -4.25 -7.65 23.85
N ALA A 196 -4.53 -6.36 23.65
CA ALA A 196 -3.52 -5.35 23.36
C ALA A 196 -3.97 -3.99 23.95
N GLU A 197 -3.06 -3.30 24.62
CA GLU A 197 -3.33 -1.94 25.14
C GLU A 197 -3.30 -0.91 24.02
N ALA A 198 -4.09 0.16 24.18
CA ALA A 198 -4.05 1.30 23.29
C ALA A 198 -2.68 1.99 23.34
N THR A 199 -2.17 2.43 22.18
CA THR A 199 -0.90 3.15 22.09
C THR A 199 -1.11 4.58 21.63
N GLN A 200 -0.17 5.46 21.99
CA GLN A 200 -0.21 6.85 21.56
C GLN A 200 0.73 7.08 20.36
N GLY A 201 0.17 7.46 19.22
CA GLY A 201 0.88 7.76 17.99
C GLY A 201 1.57 9.14 17.97
N ALA A 202 2.45 9.35 16.99
CA ALA A 202 3.14 10.63 16.77
C ALA A 202 2.18 11.81 16.56
N TYR A 203 1.10 11.64 15.80
CA TYR A 203 0.12 12.69 15.54
C TYR A 203 -0.64 13.06 16.81
N GLN A 204 -1.02 12.08 17.63
CA GLN A 204 -1.66 12.34 18.93
C GLN A 204 -0.74 13.09 19.89
N LYS A 205 0.58 12.83 19.85
CA LYS A 205 1.58 13.59 20.64
C LYS A 205 1.73 15.01 20.13
N MET A 206 1.69 15.21 18.81
CA MET A 206 1.88 16.51 18.17
C MET A 206 0.64 17.42 18.27
N LEU A 207 -0.55 16.86 18.03
CA LEU A 207 -1.80 17.60 17.81
C LEU A 207 -2.79 17.47 18.99
N GLY A 208 -2.61 16.47 19.86
CA GLY A 208 -3.54 16.13 20.94
C GLY A 208 -4.25 14.80 20.67
N LYS A 209 -4.80 14.17 21.72
CA LYS A 209 -5.40 12.82 21.61
C LYS A 209 -6.59 12.77 20.64
N ASP A 210 -7.42 13.81 20.65
CA ASP A 210 -8.63 13.91 19.84
C ASP A 210 -8.40 14.79 18.59
N TYR A 211 -7.20 14.73 18.01
CA TYR A 211 -6.85 15.55 16.85
C TYR A 211 -7.76 15.23 15.65
N LYS A 212 -7.97 16.26 14.82
CA LYS A 212 -8.68 16.11 13.55
C LYS A 212 -7.96 16.89 12.48
N ILE A 213 -7.55 16.18 11.43
CA ILE A 213 -7.01 16.76 10.21
C ILE A 213 -8.14 16.82 9.18
N THR A 214 -8.27 17.95 8.51
CA THR A 214 -9.26 18.18 7.45
C THR A 214 -8.57 18.53 6.14
N CYS A 215 -8.89 17.79 5.09
CA CYS A 215 -8.53 18.10 3.72
C CYS A 215 -9.73 18.75 3.03
N THR A 216 -9.56 19.94 2.45
CA THR A 216 -10.62 20.67 1.74
C THR A 216 -10.10 21.19 0.42
N VAL A 217 -10.84 20.95 -0.67
CA VAL A 217 -10.52 21.54 -1.97
C VAL A 217 -10.81 23.03 -1.92
N THR A 218 -9.80 23.84 -2.21
CA THR A 218 -9.91 25.30 -2.23
C THR A 218 -9.97 25.86 -3.64
N ASP A 219 -9.43 25.14 -4.62
CA ASP A 219 -9.46 25.50 -6.02
C ASP A 219 -9.45 24.25 -6.91
N CYS A 220 -10.13 24.32 -8.05
CA CYS A 220 -10.13 23.29 -9.07
C CYS A 220 -10.23 23.95 -10.44
N LYS A 221 -9.15 23.86 -11.22
CA LYS A 221 -9.07 24.36 -12.59
C LYS A 221 -9.02 23.18 -13.55
N GLU A 222 -10.12 22.91 -14.25
CA GLU A 222 -10.08 22.03 -15.41
C GLU A 222 -9.38 22.75 -16.56
N TYR A 223 -8.43 22.06 -17.19
CA TYR A 223 -7.62 22.60 -18.26
C TYR A 223 -8.44 22.74 -19.55
N THR A 224 -8.13 23.77 -20.32
CA THR A 224 -8.61 23.87 -21.71
C THR A 224 -8.05 22.73 -22.57
N ALA A 225 -8.57 22.57 -23.79
CA ALA A 225 -8.08 21.53 -24.71
C ALA A 225 -6.58 21.71 -25.04
N ASP A 226 -6.12 22.96 -25.22
CA ASP A 226 -4.72 23.25 -25.53
C ASP A 226 -3.80 23.00 -24.32
N GLU A 227 -4.24 23.39 -23.11
CA GLU A 227 -3.52 23.10 -21.86
C GLU A 227 -3.46 21.59 -21.59
N THR A 228 -4.56 20.87 -21.83
CA THR A 228 -4.63 19.40 -21.72
C THR A 228 -3.63 18.75 -22.66
N LYS A 229 -3.59 19.16 -23.93
CA LYS A 229 -2.64 18.64 -24.91
C LYS A 229 -1.19 18.88 -24.47
N ALA A 230 -0.88 20.10 -24.02
CA ALA A 230 0.46 20.42 -23.52
C ALA A 230 0.83 19.58 -22.28
N TYR A 231 -0.12 19.36 -21.37
CA TYR A 231 0.09 18.52 -20.19
C TYR A 231 0.36 17.06 -20.57
N VAL A 232 -0.43 16.49 -21.49
CA VAL A 232 -0.27 15.10 -21.94
C VAL A 232 1.10 14.86 -22.58
N GLU A 233 1.64 15.81 -23.34
CA GLU A 233 3.00 15.70 -23.89
C GLU A 233 4.06 15.63 -22.77
N GLN A 234 3.92 16.44 -21.72
CA GLN A 234 4.83 16.40 -20.57
C GLN A 234 4.68 15.10 -19.77
N TYR A 235 3.45 14.64 -19.54
CA TYR A 235 3.18 13.35 -18.91
C TYR A 235 3.83 12.21 -19.70
N LYS A 236 3.63 12.19 -21.03
CA LYS A 236 4.23 11.19 -21.92
C LYS A 236 5.75 11.17 -21.80
N ALA A 237 6.39 12.34 -21.76
CA ALA A 237 7.84 12.44 -21.58
C ALA A 237 8.32 11.87 -20.22
N ARG A 238 7.55 12.05 -19.14
CA ARG A 238 7.87 11.49 -17.82
C ARG A 238 7.66 9.98 -17.74
N ILE A 239 6.53 9.48 -18.26
CA ILE A 239 6.12 8.07 -18.07
C ILE A 239 6.80 7.11 -19.05
N THR A 240 7.14 7.54 -20.26
CA THR A 240 7.75 6.67 -21.29
C THR A 240 9.01 5.94 -20.80
N PRO A 241 10.03 6.58 -20.21
CA PRO A 241 11.21 5.87 -19.74
C PRO A 241 10.90 4.83 -18.65
N VAL A 242 9.88 5.09 -17.81
CA VAL A 242 9.43 4.12 -16.79
C VAL A 242 8.72 2.94 -17.45
N ALA A 243 7.81 3.21 -18.40
CA ALA A 243 7.04 2.19 -19.09
C ALA A 243 7.91 1.26 -19.94
N GLU A 244 9.00 1.78 -20.51
CA GLU A 244 9.96 1.02 -21.32
C GLU A 244 11.03 0.29 -20.48
N SER A 245 11.09 0.55 -19.15
CA SER A 245 12.12 -0.03 -18.28
C SER A 245 11.93 -1.52 -17.97
N GLY A 246 10.75 -2.08 -18.23
CA GLY A 246 10.37 -3.44 -17.82
C GLY A 246 11.31 -4.53 -18.35
N GLU A 247 11.75 -4.42 -19.61
CA GLU A 247 12.66 -5.41 -20.23
C GLU A 247 14.03 -5.39 -19.54
N GLY A 248 14.63 -4.21 -19.43
CA GLY A 248 15.95 -4.05 -18.79
C GLY A 248 15.93 -4.46 -17.32
N ARG A 249 14.82 -4.22 -16.63
CA ARG A 249 14.61 -4.66 -15.24
C ARG A 249 14.48 -6.17 -15.13
N ALA A 250 13.67 -6.79 -15.98
CA ALA A 250 13.52 -8.24 -16.01
C ALA A 250 14.87 -8.93 -16.29
N ASP A 251 15.66 -8.40 -17.23
CA ASP A 251 17.00 -8.91 -17.55
C ASP A 251 17.98 -8.75 -16.37
N ALA A 252 17.98 -7.59 -15.71
CA ALA A 252 18.83 -7.33 -14.55
C ALA A 252 18.53 -8.27 -13.37
N LEU A 253 17.27 -8.66 -13.22
CA LEU A 253 16.79 -9.59 -12.19
C LEU A 253 16.83 -11.07 -12.63
N GLY A 254 17.26 -11.35 -13.86
CA GLY A 254 17.32 -12.72 -14.39
C GLY A 254 15.95 -13.38 -14.58
N VAL A 255 14.87 -12.60 -14.69
CA VAL A 255 13.51 -13.11 -14.88
C VAL A 255 13.37 -13.67 -16.29
N THR A 256 12.86 -14.89 -16.41
CA THR A 256 12.64 -15.55 -17.70
C THR A 256 11.21 -16.09 -17.81
N ASP A 257 10.75 -16.28 -19.04
CA ASP A 257 9.53 -17.06 -19.29
C ASP A 257 9.90 -18.55 -19.30
N VAL A 258 9.22 -19.34 -18.46
CA VAL A 258 9.52 -20.76 -18.30
C VAL A 258 8.74 -21.60 -19.32
N ASP A 259 7.46 -21.28 -19.52
CA ASP A 259 6.58 -21.94 -20.48
C ASP A 259 5.39 -21.03 -20.88
N GLU A 260 4.46 -21.55 -21.68
CA GLU A 260 3.30 -20.78 -22.15
C GLU A 260 2.36 -20.30 -21.04
N LYS A 261 2.37 -20.95 -19.87
CA LYS A 261 1.55 -20.61 -18.70
C LYS A 261 2.32 -19.76 -17.69
N ASN A 262 3.65 -19.90 -17.65
CA ASN A 262 4.55 -19.24 -16.72
C ASN A 262 5.39 -18.18 -17.44
N LYS A 263 4.72 -17.11 -17.87
CA LYS A 263 5.30 -16.00 -18.63
C LYS A 263 5.71 -14.82 -17.73
N ASN A 264 6.62 -15.06 -16.79
CA ASN A 264 6.99 -14.09 -15.77
C ASN A 264 7.70 -12.85 -16.33
N LYS A 265 8.62 -13.02 -17.28
CA LYS A 265 9.31 -11.90 -17.93
C LYS A 265 8.30 -11.08 -18.73
N THR A 266 7.50 -11.72 -19.57
CA THR A 266 6.44 -11.04 -20.34
C THR A 266 5.48 -10.30 -19.39
N ALA A 267 5.06 -10.92 -18.28
CA ALA A 267 4.16 -10.29 -17.32
C ALA A 267 4.75 -9.02 -16.68
N MET A 268 6.03 -9.02 -16.34
CA MET A 268 6.72 -7.84 -15.80
C MET A 268 6.81 -6.73 -16.87
N VAL A 269 7.25 -7.06 -18.08
CA VAL A 269 7.37 -6.12 -19.21
C VAL A 269 6.02 -5.48 -19.53
N ASP A 270 4.98 -6.29 -19.69
CA ASP A 270 3.61 -5.82 -19.97
C ASP A 270 3.08 -4.94 -18.84
N THR A 271 3.44 -5.24 -17.59
CA THR A 271 3.01 -4.46 -16.42
C THR A 271 3.60 -3.05 -16.43
N PHE A 272 4.89 -2.90 -16.75
CA PHE A 272 5.51 -1.58 -16.90
C PHE A 272 4.97 -0.84 -18.13
N ALA A 273 4.89 -1.50 -19.29
CA ALA A 273 4.38 -0.91 -20.52
C ALA A 273 2.96 -0.33 -20.32
N ALA A 274 2.13 -1.02 -19.56
CA ALA A 274 0.75 -0.62 -19.28
C ALA A 274 0.61 0.57 -18.30
N LEU A 275 1.69 1.13 -17.77
CA LEU A 275 1.66 2.40 -17.02
C LEU A 275 1.45 3.62 -17.95
N ASN A 276 1.80 3.50 -19.23
CA ASN A 276 1.70 4.61 -20.17
C ASN A 276 0.26 4.79 -20.67
N HIS A 277 -0.50 5.64 -19.98
CA HIS A 277 -1.86 6.03 -20.34
C HIS A 277 -1.96 7.31 -21.19
N ALA A 278 -0.85 7.82 -21.75
CA ALA A 278 -0.83 9.15 -22.34
C ALA A 278 -1.89 9.34 -23.45
N ASP A 279 -2.06 8.32 -24.29
CA ASP A 279 -3.00 8.36 -25.42
C ASP A 279 -4.47 8.15 -25.00
N GLU A 280 -4.72 7.84 -23.71
CA GLU A 280 -6.06 7.63 -23.13
C GLU A 280 -6.58 8.86 -22.35
N ILE A 281 -5.74 9.87 -22.12
CA ILE A 281 -6.11 11.05 -21.31
C ILE A 281 -7.00 11.99 -22.12
N GLU A 282 -8.20 12.22 -21.61
CA GLU A 282 -9.24 13.06 -22.26
C GLU A 282 -9.33 14.47 -21.68
N SER A 283 -9.01 14.64 -20.39
CA SER A 283 -9.06 15.93 -19.68
C SER A 283 -8.06 15.91 -18.53
N VAL A 284 -7.67 17.09 -18.07
CA VAL A 284 -6.76 17.31 -16.93
C VAL A 284 -7.37 18.38 -16.03
N ALA A 285 -7.25 18.20 -14.73
CA ALA A 285 -7.56 19.24 -13.77
C ALA A 285 -6.41 19.41 -12.77
N GLU A 286 -6.14 20.66 -12.44
CA GLU A 286 -5.25 21.06 -11.36
C GLU A 286 -6.11 21.41 -10.16
N VAL A 287 -5.90 20.69 -9.05
CA VAL A 287 -6.72 20.81 -7.84
C VAL A 287 -5.83 21.20 -6.68
N THR A 288 -6.20 22.26 -5.98
CA THR A 288 -5.53 22.67 -4.74
C THR A 288 -6.32 22.18 -3.53
N VAL A 289 -5.66 21.39 -2.69
CA VAL A 289 -6.22 20.85 -1.45
C VAL A 289 -5.53 21.51 -0.26
N ALA A 290 -6.29 22.20 0.59
CA ALA A 290 -5.81 22.68 1.88
C ALA A 290 -5.94 21.58 2.94
N VAL A 291 -4.89 21.42 3.74
CA VAL A 291 -4.82 20.51 4.88
C VAL A 291 -4.68 21.36 6.14
N LYS A 292 -5.60 21.18 7.08
CA LYS A 292 -5.65 21.94 8.33
C LYS A 292 -5.97 21.03 9.50
N ASP A 293 -5.52 21.42 10.69
CA ASP A 293 -6.00 20.84 11.94
C ASP A 293 -6.75 21.89 12.78
N GLU A 294 -7.51 21.42 13.77
CA GLU A 294 -8.30 22.31 14.64
C GLU A 294 -7.43 23.20 15.54
N SER A 295 -6.18 22.80 15.84
CA SER A 295 -5.27 23.58 16.67
C SER A 295 -4.49 24.65 15.89
N GLY A 296 -4.57 24.65 14.55
CA GLY A 296 -3.85 25.58 13.67
C GLY A 296 -2.35 25.31 13.58
N LYS A 297 -1.88 24.14 14.01
CA LYS A 297 -0.48 23.69 13.87
C LYS A 297 -0.17 23.20 12.46
N ILE A 298 -1.20 22.75 11.74
CA ILE A 298 -1.15 22.32 10.35
C ILE A 298 -1.91 23.36 9.53
N ASP A 299 -1.22 23.99 8.60
CA ASP A 299 -1.79 24.86 7.58
C ASP A 299 -0.93 24.75 6.32
N LEU A 300 -1.26 23.78 5.48
CA LEU A 300 -0.51 23.45 4.27
C LEU A 300 -1.44 23.22 3.09
N THR A 301 -0.91 23.40 1.89
CA THR A 301 -1.65 23.24 0.64
C THR A 301 -0.89 22.33 -0.29
N GLN A 302 -1.61 21.42 -0.94
CA GLN A 302 -1.08 20.54 -1.97
C GLN A 302 -1.80 20.78 -3.29
N THR A 303 -1.03 21.07 -4.33
CA THR A 303 -1.51 21.00 -5.70
C THR A 303 -1.41 19.56 -6.20
N VAL A 304 -2.50 19.04 -6.72
CA VAL A 304 -2.64 17.68 -7.27
C VAL A 304 -3.12 17.80 -8.70
N PHE A 305 -2.43 17.11 -9.61
CA PHE A 305 -2.88 16.98 -10.99
C PHE A 305 -3.67 15.67 -11.12
N VAL A 306 -4.88 15.77 -11.64
CA VAL A 306 -5.73 14.62 -11.93
C VAL A 306 -6.05 14.59 -13.41
N VAL A 307 -6.04 13.39 -13.98
CA VAL A 307 -6.33 13.14 -15.39
C VAL A 307 -7.57 12.30 -15.53
N LYS A 308 -8.36 12.57 -16.57
CA LYS A 308 -9.58 11.85 -16.88
C LYS A 308 -9.33 10.83 -17.97
N ILE A 309 -9.71 9.59 -17.70
CA ILE A 309 -9.71 8.50 -18.68
C ILE A 309 -11.10 7.88 -18.69
N GLY A 310 -11.79 8.00 -19.83
CA GLY A 310 -13.20 7.67 -19.94
C GLY A 310 -14.05 8.44 -18.92
N ARG A 311 -14.68 7.72 -17.98
CA ARG A 311 -15.55 8.33 -16.97
C ARG A 311 -14.87 8.64 -15.65
N SER A 312 -13.63 8.21 -15.44
CA SER A 312 -12.99 8.27 -14.13
C SER A 312 -11.76 9.18 -14.15
N TRP A 313 -11.51 9.82 -13.01
CA TRP A 313 -10.35 10.65 -12.72
C TRP A 313 -9.33 9.87 -11.90
N TYR A 314 -8.05 10.16 -12.13
CA TYR A 314 -6.91 9.50 -11.49
C TYR A 314 -5.85 10.54 -11.19
N VAL A 315 -5.14 10.40 -10.08
CA VAL A 315 -3.99 11.24 -9.79
C VAL A 315 -2.83 10.87 -10.71
N ASP A 316 -2.23 11.88 -11.35
CA ASP A 316 -0.91 11.75 -11.96
C ASP A 316 0.17 11.89 -10.88
N ASN A 317 0.60 10.75 -10.34
CA ASN A 317 1.64 10.70 -9.30
C ASN A 317 3.06 10.93 -9.85
N THR A 318 3.25 11.14 -11.16
CA THR A 318 4.58 11.35 -11.76
C THR A 318 5.11 12.77 -11.62
N ASN A 319 4.29 13.71 -11.15
CA ASN A 319 4.60 15.14 -11.10
C ASN A 319 4.18 15.81 -9.79
N ILE A 320 4.02 15.03 -8.72
CA ILE A 320 3.58 15.52 -7.42
C ILE A 320 4.62 15.10 -6.40
N SER A 321 5.09 16.06 -5.60
CA SER A 321 5.81 15.70 -4.38
C SER A 321 4.84 15.63 -3.22
N THR A 322 4.77 14.47 -2.56
CA THR A 322 3.96 14.25 -1.37
C THR A 322 4.73 14.50 -0.08
N ARG A 323 6.04 14.75 -0.16
CA ARG A 323 6.90 14.96 1.02
C ARG A 323 6.35 15.97 2.04
N PRO A 324 5.75 17.12 1.65
CA PRO A 324 5.16 18.07 2.61
C PRO A 324 3.94 17.53 3.37
N LEU A 325 3.30 16.46 2.89
CA LEU A 325 2.12 15.86 3.51
C LEU A 325 2.44 14.90 4.64
N TYR A 326 3.70 14.45 4.78
CA TYR A 326 4.11 13.60 5.91
C TYR A 326 4.44 14.48 7.11
N LEU A 327 3.48 14.57 8.03
CA LEU A 327 3.48 15.53 9.14
C LEU A 327 4.48 15.19 10.27
N ALA A 328 4.93 13.93 10.33
CA ALA A 328 5.93 13.46 11.28
C ALA A 328 7.08 12.83 10.49
N GLN A 329 8.19 13.57 10.35
CA GLN A 329 9.45 13.11 9.75
C GLN A 329 10.56 13.03 10.79
#